data_AF-A0A6J3GGD7-F1
#
_entry.id   AF-A0A6J3GGD7-F1
#
_cell.length_a   1.000
_cell.length_b   1.000
_cell.length_c   1.000
_cell.angle_alpha   90.00
_cell.angle_beta   90.00
_cell.angle_gamma   90.00
#
_symmetry.space_group_name_H-M   'P 1'
#
loop_
_entity.id
_entity.type
_entity.pdbx_description
1 polymer ?
#
loop_
_entity_poly.entity_id
_entity_poly.type
_entity_poly.pdbx_seq_one_letter_code
_entity_poly.pdbx_strand_id
1 'polypeptide(L)'
;CCFPPRYAVLCGQLAEHESIQRRIQSGFSFKEHVDKAIALQPENPMAHFLLGRWCYQVSHLSWLEKKTATALLESPLSATVEDALQSFLKAEELQPGFSKAGRVYISKCYRELGKNSEARWWMKLALELPDVTKEDLALQKDLEELEVILGD
;
A
#
# COMPACT_ATOMS: atom_id res chain seq x y z
N CYS A 1 22.14 2.17 40.38
CA CYS A 1 21.27 2.99 39.51
C CYS A 1 20.20 2.09 38.89
N CYS A 2 19.08 1.90 39.59
CA CYS A 2 17.95 1.14 39.05
C CYS A 2 17.15 2.08 38.15
N PHE A 3 17.39 2.07 36.83
CA PHE A 3 16.46 2.70 35.90
C PHE A 3 15.12 1.96 36.04
N PRO A 4 14.01 2.64 36.37
CA PRO A 4 12.74 1.97 36.54
C PRO A 4 12.32 1.37 35.19
N PRO A 5 11.80 0.13 35.14
CA PRO A 5 11.35 -0.51 33.89
C PRO A 5 10.33 0.35 33.12
N ARG A 6 9.62 1.24 33.83
CA ARG A 6 8.72 2.24 33.23
C ARG A 6 9.44 3.24 32.32
N TYR A 7 10.68 3.63 32.60
CA TYR A 7 11.43 4.55 31.74
C TYR A 7 11.76 3.90 30.38
N ALA A 8 12.20 2.64 30.38
CA ALA A 8 12.47 1.90 29.15
C ALA A 8 11.20 1.73 28.30
N VAL A 9 10.06 1.44 28.92
CA VAL A 9 8.76 1.35 28.23
C VAL A 9 8.37 2.69 27.62
N LEU A 10 8.50 3.79 28.36
CA LEU A 10 8.18 5.13 27.85
C LEU A 10 9.10 5.56 26.71
N CYS A 11 10.40 5.25 26.79
CA CYS A 11 11.35 5.49 25.70
C CYS A 11 10.99 4.68 24.44
N GLY A 12 10.59 3.41 24.59
CA GLY A 12 10.11 2.59 23.49
C GLY A 12 8.88 3.20 22.81
N GLN A 13 7.88 3.58 23.60
CA GLN A 13 6.66 4.22 23.09
C GLN A 13 6.93 5.57 22.41
N LEU A 14 7.85 6.37 22.95
CA LEU A 14 8.24 7.65 22.36
C LEU A 14 8.96 7.43 21.02
N ALA A 15 9.89 6.48 20.96
CA ALA A 15 10.61 6.14 19.73
C ALA A 15 9.67 5.59 18.65
N GLU A 16 8.73 4.73 19.02
CA GLU A 16 7.67 4.25 18.12
C GLU A 16 6.83 5.42 17.59
N HIS A 17 6.42 6.35 18.46
CA HIS A 17 5.64 7.51 18.05
C HIS A 17 6.41 8.44 17.11
N GLU A 18 7.67 8.77 17.41
CA GLU A 18 8.53 9.57 16.51
C GLU A 18 8.70 8.87 15.15
N SER A 19 8.86 7.55 15.14
CA SER A 19 8.97 6.78 13.90
C SER A 19 7.70 6.86 13.06
N ILE A 20 6.52 6.81 13.70
CA ILE A 20 5.22 6.94 13.04
C ILE A 20 5.06 8.34 12.44
N GLN A 21 5.37 9.39 13.20
CA GLN A 21 5.29 10.77 12.71
C GLN A 21 6.16 10.99 11.47
N ARG A 22 7.42 10.51 11.49
CA ARG A 22 8.32 10.60 10.35
C ARG A 22 7.79 9.84 9.14
N ARG A 23 7.30 8.61 9.33
CA ARG A 23 6.69 7.81 8.25
C ARG A 23 5.51 8.53 7.60
N ILE A 24 4.64 9.16 8.39
CA ILE A 24 3.51 9.94 7.90
C ILE A 24 3.98 11.15 7.09
N GLN A 25 4.95 11.92 7.60
CA GLN A 25 5.50 13.08 6.89
C GLN A 25 6.15 12.68 5.56
N SER A 26 6.94 11.60 5.55
CA SER A 26 7.53 11.05 4.32
C SER A 26 6.45 10.58 3.35
N GLY A 27 5.39 9.94 3.85
CA GLY A 27 4.24 9.53 3.04
C GLY A 27 3.53 10.72 2.39
N PHE A 28 3.38 11.85 3.09
CA PHE A 28 2.79 13.05 2.52
C PHE A 28 3.65 13.66 1.40
N SER A 29 4.95 13.83 1.66
CA SER A 29 5.88 14.33 0.64
C SER A 29 5.90 13.39 -0.58
N PHE A 30 5.86 12.08 -0.37
CA PHE A 30 5.76 11.10 -1.45
C PHE A 30 4.50 11.32 -2.32
N LYS A 31 3.33 11.48 -1.70
CA LYS A 31 2.07 11.75 -2.41
C LYS A 31 2.15 13.01 -3.25
N GLU A 32 2.69 14.10 -2.70
CA GLU A 32 2.83 15.36 -3.42
C GLU A 32 3.72 15.21 -4.67
N HIS A 33 4.82 14.46 -4.57
CA HIS A 33 5.70 14.21 -5.70
C HIS A 33 5.05 13.30 -6.75
N VAL A 34 4.32 12.27 -6.33
CA VAL A 34 3.59 11.38 -7.23
C VAL A 34 2.48 12.14 -7.96
N ASP A 35 1.73 13.00 -7.26
CA ASP A 35 0.68 13.82 -7.88
C ASP A 35 1.25 14.79 -8.92
N LYS A 36 2.38 15.43 -8.60
CA LYS A 36 3.10 16.26 -9.59
C LYS A 36 3.58 15.44 -10.78
N ALA A 37 4.08 14.23 -10.56
CA ALA A 37 4.50 13.33 -11.64
C ALA A 37 3.33 12.95 -12.55
N ILE A 38 2.16 12.65 -11.99
CA ILE A 38 0.93 12.35 -12.75
C ILE A 38 0.44 13.59 -13.50
N ALA A 39 0.50 14.77 -12.88
CA ALA A 39 0.11 16.02 -13.54
C ALA A 39 1.03 16.38 -14.71
N LEU A 40 2.32 16.07 -14.62
CA LEU A 40 3.30 16.29 -15.69
C LEU A 40 3.22 15.22 -16.78
N GLN A 41 3.01 13.96 -16.39
CA GLN A 41 2.96 12.83 -17.30
C GLN A 41 1.85 11.85 -16.88
N PRO A 42 0.60 12.09 -17.31
CA PRO A 42 -0.55 11.28 -16.90
C PRO A 42 -0.52 9.87 -17.50
N GLU A 43 0.27 9.65 -18.55
CA GLU A 43 0.43 8.36 -19.23
C GLU A 43 1.52 7.48 -18.61
N ASN A 44 2.13 7.90 -17.51
CA ASN A 44 3.20 7.12 -16.87
C ASN A 44 2.62 6.03 -15.94
N PRO A 45 2.72 4.73 -16.29
CA PRO A 45 2.14 3.65 -15.48
C PRO A 45 2.80 3.53 -14.10
N MET A 46 4.09 3.88 -13.98
CA MET A 46 4.80 3.84 -12.70
C MET A 46 4.22 4.84 -11.69
N ALA A 47 3.84 6.04 -12.16
CA ALA A 47 3.28 7.06 -11.28
C ALA A 47 1.92 6.62 -10.69
N HIS A 48 1.06 6.01 -11.51
CA HIS A 48 -0.21 5.42 -11.06
C HIS A 48 -0.01 4.22 -10.13
N PHE A 49 0.97 3.36 -10.41
CA PHE A 49 1.32 2.25 -9.53
C PHE A 49 1.78 2.74 -8.14
N LEU A 50 2.65 3.76 -8.10
CA LEU A 50 3.12 4.36 -6.85
C LEU A 50 1.99 5.03 -6.07
N LEU A 51 1.05 5.70 -6.77
CA LEU A 51 -0.15 6.26 -6.15
C LEU A 51 -1.02 5.16 -5.52
N GLY A 52 -1.25 4.06 -6.25
CA GLY A 52 -2.01 2.92 -5.74
C GLY A 52 -1.38 2.32 -4.49
N ARG A 53 -0.05 2.16 -4.46
CA ARG A 53 0.67 1.68 -3.27
C ARG A 53 0.50 2.61 -2.08
N TRP A 54 0.57 3.92 -2.31
CA TRP A 54 0.36 4.90 -1.25
C TRP A 54 -1.06 4.82 -0.70
N CYS A 55 -2.08 4.78 -1.57
CA CYS A 55 -3.48 4.66 -1.16
C CYS A 55 -3.71 3.37 -0.35
N TYR A 56 -3.15 2.24 -0.78
CA TYR A 56 -3.25 0.96 -0.09
C TYR A 56 -2.59 0.98 1.29
N GLN A 57 -1.42 1.61 1.41
CA GLN A 57 -0.75 1.77 2.71
C GLN A 57 -1.54 2.68 3.65
N VAL A 58 -2.10 3.78 3.12
CA VAL A 58 -2.89 4.74 3.90
C VAL A 58 -4.22 4.12 4.37
N SER A 59 -4.87 3.30 3.54
CA SER A 59 -6.10 2.61 3.93
C SER A 59 -5.87 1.66 5.12
N HIS A 60 -4.72 0.99 5.14
CA HIS A 60 -4.25 0.07 6.18
C HIS A 60 -3.63 0.73 7.41
N LEU A 61 -3.51 2.05 7.46
CA LEU A 61 -3.03 2.73 8.68
C LEU A 61 -3.97 2.46 9.85
N SER A 62 -3.37 2.18 11.00
CA SER A 62 -4.08 2.01 12.26
C SER A 62 -4.81 3.29 12.67
N TRP A 63 -5.82 3.16 13.54
CA TRP A 63 -6.56 4.32 14.07
C TRP A 63 -5.63 5.36 14.72
N LEU A 64 -4.57 4.90 15.40
CA LEU A 64 -3.57 5.76 16.02
C LEU A 64 -2.77 6.53 14.96
N GLU A 65 -2.29 5.86 13.91
CA GLU A 65 -1.57 6.50 12.80
C GLU A 65 -2.47 7.51 12.06
N LYS A 66 -3.75 7.19 11.84
CA LYS A 66 -4.72 8.12 11.24
C LYS A 66 -4.93 9.37 12.11
N LYS A 67 -4.98 9.20 13.43
CA LYS A 67 -5.10 10.32 14.37
C LYS A 67 -3.85 11.19 14.38
N THR A 68 -2.66 10.59 14.40
CA THR A 68 -1.38 11.31 14.32
C THR A 68 -1.25 12.04 12.99
N ALA A 69 -1.67 11.44 11.87
CA ALA A 69 -1.68 12.09 10.57
C ALA A 69 -2.62 13.28 10.50
N THR A 70 -3.84 13.14 11.02
CA THR A 70 -4.83 14.23 11.07
C THR A 70 -4.31 15.40 11.92
N ALA A 71 -3.63 15.10 13.04
CA ALA A 71 -3.03 16.12 13.90
C ALA A 71 -1.83 16.83 13.26
N LEU A 72 -1.05 16.14 12.42
CA LEU A 72 0.13 16.68 11.76
C LEU A 72 -0.17 17.45 10.47
N LEU A 73 -1.15 16.98 9.70
CA LEU A 73 -1.41 17.46 8.33
C LEU A 73 -2.63 18.40 8.26
N GLU A 74 -3.29 18.65 9.39
CA GLU A 74 -4.54 19.43 9.53
C GLU A 74 -5.70 18.95 8.61
N SER A 75 -5.49 17.84 7.90
CA SER A 75 -6.39 17.20 6.95
C SER A 75 -6.35 15.68 7.16
N PRO A 76 -7.51 15.00 7.19
CA PRO A 76 -7.53 13.55 7.33
C PRO A 76 -6.95 12.89 6.08
N LEU A 77 -5.98 11.99 6.26
CA LEU A 77 -5.58 11.05 5.20
C LEU A 77 -6.73 10.06 4.97
N SER A 78 -7.59 10.37 4.00
CA SER A 78 -8.71 9.52 3.60
C SER A 78 -8.41 8.85 2.25
N ALA A 79 -7.49 7.88 2.23
CA ALA A 79 -7.37 7.00 1.08
C ALA A 79 -8.09 5.68 1.37
N THR A 80 -8.82 5.19 0.38
CA THR A 80 -9.59 3.95 0.45
C THR A 80 -8.92 2.83 -0.35
N VAL A 81 -9.37 1.60 -0.12
CA VAL A 81 -8.93 0.44 -0.91
C VAL A 81 -9.39 0.59 -2.37
N GLU A 82 -10.55 1.22 -2.59
CA GLU A 82 -11.07 1.55 -3.91
C GLU A 82 -10.16 2.54 -4.65
N ASP A 83 -9.64 3.58 -3.99
CA ASP A 83 -8.72 4.54 -4.60
C ASP A 83 -7.41 3.85 -5.04
N ALA A 84 -6.93 2.92 -4.21
CA ALA A 84 -5.78 2.10 -4.54
C ALA A 84 -6.06 1.23 -5.77
N LEU A 85 -7.20 0.53 -5.78
CA LEU A 85 -7.62 -0.33 -6.88
C LEU A 85 -7.71 0.44 -8.21
N GLN A 86 -8.35 1.61 -8.22
CA GLN A 86 -8.47 2.44 -9.43
C GLN A 86 -7.10 2.85 -9.98
N SER A 87 -6.18 3.23 -9.09
CA SER A 87 -4.83 3.63 -9.47
C SER A 87 -4.04 2.46 -10.08
N PHE A 88 -4.14 1.26 -9.49
CA PHE A 88 -3.49 0.07 -10.04
C PHE A 88 -4.08 -0.38 -11.37
N LEU A 89 -5.41 -0.33 -11.51
CA LEU A 89 -6.08 -0.62 -12.78
C LEU A 89 -5.67 0.37 -13.87
N LYS A 90 -5.48 1.65 -13.51
CA LYS A 90 -4.99 2.66 -14.45
C LYS A 90 -3.57 2.36 -14.93
N ALA A 91 -2.70 1.87 -14.05
CA ALA A 91 -1.35 1.44 -14.43
C ALA A 91 -1.38 0.26 -15.41
N GLU A 92 -2.26 -0.73 -15.19
CA GLU A 92 -2.45 -1.86 -16.12
C GLU A 92 -3.11 -1.44 -17.45
N GLU A 93 -4.01 -0.47 -17.45
CA GLU A 93 -4.62 0.08 -18.68
C GLU A 93 -3.57 0.78 -19.55
N LEU A 94 -2.66 1.54 -18.93
CA LEU A 94 -1.57 2.23 -19.61
C LEU A 94 -0.51 1.27 -20.14
N GLN A 95 -0.16 0.25 -19.35
CA GLN A 95 0.79 -0.78 -19.75
C GLN A 95 0.37 -2.15 -19.21
N PRO A 96 -0.26 -2.99 -20.07
CA PRO A 96 -0.66 -4.34 -19.67
C PRO A 96 0.54 -5.18 -19.24
N GLY A 97 0.47 -5.77 -18.04
CA GLY A 97 1.57 -6.54 -17.47
C GLY A 97 2.73 -5.69 -16.97
N PHE A 98 2.47 -4.43 -16.61
CA PHE A 98 3.47 -3.52 -16.07
C PHE A 98 4.23 -4.10 -14.87
N SER A 99 3.51 -4.72 -13.93
CA SER A 99 4.10 -5.22 -12.69
C SER A 99 3.32 -6.40 -12.12
N LYS A 100 4.05 -7.48 -11.78
CA LYS A 100 3.50 -8.59 -10.99
C LYS A 100 2.97 -8.08 -9.66
N ALA A 101 3.74 -7.27 -8.94
CA ALA A 101 3.28 -6.63 -7.72
C ALA A 101 1.96 -5.86 -7.89
N GLY A 102 1.80 -5.12 -8.99
CA GLY A 102 0.55 -4.42 -9.34
C GLY A 102 -0.65 -5.37 -9.35
N ARG A 103 -0.54 -6.50 -10.06
CA ARG A 103 -1.61 -7.50 -10.14
C ARG A 103 -1.91 -8.16 -8.78
N VAL A 104 -0.89 -8.42 -7.97
CA VAL A 104 -1.09 -8.91 -6.59
C VAL A 104 -1.86 -7.91 -5.75
N TYR A 105 -1.51 -6.63 -5.80
CA TYR A 105 -2.24 -5.58 -5.08
C TYR A 105 -3.69 -5.45 -5.56
N ILE A 106 -3.94 -5.53 -6.87
CA ILE A 106 -5.30 -5.54 -7.42
C ILE A 106 -6.11 -6.71 -6.84
N SER A 107 -5.54 -7.92 -6.83
CA SER A 107 -6.17 -9.09 -6.22
C SER A 107 -6.50 -8.88 -4.74
N LYS A 108 -5.54 -8.35 -3.95
CA LYS A 108 -5.75 -8.03 -2.53
C LYS A 108 -6.87 -7.01 -2.33
N CYS A 109 -6.88 -5.94 -3.13
CA CYS A 109 -7.93 -4.93 -3.08
C CYS A 109 -9.30 -5.55 -3.37
N TYR A 110 -9.45 -6.35 -4.43
CA TYR A 110 -10.71 -7.02 -4.74
C TYR A 110 -11.19 -7.94 -3.61
N ARG A 111 -10.27 -8.68 -2.98
CA ARG A 111 -10.60 -9.52 -1.82
C ARG A 111 -11.12 -8.68 -0.64
N GLU A 112 -10.44 -7.59 -0.32
CA GLU A 112 -10.86 -6.68 0.76
C GLU A 112 -12.21 -6.02 0.49
N LEU A 113 -12.57 -5.84 -0.79
CA LEU A 113 -13.87 -5.38 -1.24
C LEU A 113 -14.95 -6.49 -1.31
N GLY A 114 -14.62 -7.73 -0.93
CA GLY A 114 -15.52 -8.88 -1.00
C GLY A 114 -15.78 -9.43 -2.41
N LYS A 115 -15.02 -8.98 -3.41
CA LYS A 115 -15.13 -9.39 -4.82
C LYS A 115 -14.19 -10.56 -5.12
N ASN A 116 -14.49 -11.71 -4.55
CA ASN A 116 -13.60 -12.89 -4.60
C ASN A 116 -13.41 -13.46 -6.01
N SER A 117 -14.41 -13.34 -6.89
CA SER A 117 -14.30 -13.75 -8.30
C SER A 117 -13.20 -12.99 -9.05
N GLU A 118 -13.21 -11.67 -8.95
CA GLU A 118 -12.25 -10.77 -9.56
C GLU A 118 -10.88 -10.92 -8.91
N ALA A 119 -10.83 -11.11 -7.59
CA ALA A 119 -9.58 -11.39 -6.88
C ALA A 119 -8.88 -12.64 -7.46
N ARG A 120 -9.61 -13.76 -7.62
CA ARG A 120 -9.06 -14.98 -8.24
C ARG A 120 -8.58 -14.77 -9.67
N TRP A 121 -9.32 -13.98 -10.45
CA TRP A 121 -8.94 -13.66 -11.83
C TRP A 121 -7.60 -12.91 -11.88
N TRP A 122 -7.46 -11.86 -11.08
CA TRP A 122 -6.23 -11.07 -11.01
C TRP A 122 -5.06 -11.83 -10.39
N MET A 123 -5.32 -12.72 -9.45
CA MET A 123 -4.33 -13.64 -8.90
C MET A 123 -3.73 -14.55 -9.99
N LYS A 124 -4.57 -15.15 -10.83
CA LYS A 124 -4.11 -15.96 -11.96
C LYS A 124 -3.27 -15.15 -12.94
N LEU A 125 -3.71 -13.93 -13.27
CA LEU A 125 -2.92 -13.02 -14.11
C LEU A 125 -1.58 -12.63 -13.48
N ALA A 126 -1.48 -12.58 -12.15
CA ALA A 126 -0.21 -12.31 -11.47
C ALA A 126 0.76 -13.50 -11.56
N LEU A 127 0.26 -14.74 -11.54
CA LEU A 127 1.07 -15.97 -11.69
C LEU A 127 1.67 -16.12 -13.09
N GLU A 128 1.04 -15.54 -14.10
CA GLU A 128 1.54 -15.55 -15.48
C GLU A 128 2.79 -14.68 -15.67
N LEU A 129 3.06 -13.74 -14.75
CA LEU A 129 4.21 -12.85 -14.85
C LEU A 129 5.44 -13.43 -14.13
N PRO A 130 6.66 -13.26 -14.71
CA PRO A 130 7.89 -13.71 -14.08
C PRO A 130 8.24 -12.87 -12.85
N ASP A 131 8.95 -13.49 -11.90
CA ASP A 131 9.52 -12.78 -10.76
C ASP A 131 10.77 -12.01 -11.19
N VAL A 132 10.66 -10.68 -11.29
CA VAL A 132 11.77 -9.82 -11.75
C VAL A 132 12.41 -9.09 -10.57
N THR A 133 11.62 -8.71 -9.58
CA THR A 133 12.05 -7.89 -8.45
C THR A 133 12.05 -8.68 -7.13
N LYS A 134 12.81 -8.18 -6.14
CA LYS A 134 12.75 -8.73 -4.77
C LYS A 134 11.35 -8.63 -4.16
N GLU A 135 10.59 -7.62 -4.58
CA GLU A 135 9.20 -7.43 -4.15
C GLU A 135 8.31 -8.53 -4.71
N ASP A 136 8.51 -8.94 -5.97
CA ASP A 136 7.78 -10.05 -6.58
C ASP A 136 7.97 -11.38 -5.82
N LEU A 137 9.21 -11.67 -5.38
CA LEU A 137 9.51 -12.84 -4.56
C LEU A 137 8.83 -12.82 -3.18
N ALA A 138 8.73 -11.64 -2.56
CA ALA A 138 8.03 -11.50 -1.29
C ALA A 138 6.51 -11.68 -1.47
N LEU A 139 5.97 -11.10 -2.54
CA LEU A 139 4.55 -11.17 -2.88
C LEU A 139 4.12 -12.56 -3.37
N GLN A 140 5.04 -13.41 -3.80
CA GLN A 140 4.75 -14.80 -4.13
C GLN A 140 4.16 -15.55 -2.91
N LYS A 141 4.67 -15.29 -1.70
CA LYS A 141 4.10 -15.86 -0.46
C LYS A 141 2.69 -15.35 -0.18
N ASP A 142 2.50 -14.04 -0.34
CA ASP A 142 1.17 -13.44 -0.17
C ASP A 142 0.17 -13.99 -1.20
N LEU A 143 0.66 -14.37 -2.38
CA LEU A 143 -0.16 -14.97 -3.43
C LEU A 143 -0.53 -16.43 -3.13
N GLU A 144 0.39 -17.21 -2.57
CA GLU A 144 0.11 -18.55 -2.06
C GLU A 144 -0.93 -18.51 -0.92
N GLU A 145 -0.82 -17.54 -0.01
CA GLU A 145 -1.84 -17.31 1.04
C GLU A 145 -3.20 -16.93 0.44
N LEU A 146 -3.21 -16.05 -0.57
CA LEU A 146 -4.43 -15.68 -1.28
C LEU A 146 -5.08 -16.87 -1.99
N GLU A 147 -4.28 -17.78 -2.56
CA GLU A 147 -4.78 -18.98 -3.22
C GLU A 147 -5.47 -19.92 -2.24
N VAL A 148 -4.92 -20.10 -1.04
CA VAL A 148 -5.56 -20.87 0.05
C VAL A 148 -6.87 -20.21 0.49
N ILE A 149 -6.87 -18.88 0.69
CA ILE A 149 -8.06 -18.15 1.16
C ILE A 149 -9.18 -18.12 0.13
N LEU A 150 -8.83 -18.07 -1.16
CA LEU A 150 -9.80 -18.00 -2.26
C LEU A 150 -10.18 -19.39 -2.82
N GLY A 151 -9.49 -20.44 -2.37
CA GLY A 151 -9.67 -21.83 -2.80
C GLY A 151 -10.87 -22.56 -2.20
N ASP A 152 -11.53 -21.98 -1.19
CA ASP A 152 -12.80 -22.44 -0.61
C ASP A 152 -14.04 -21.80 -1.28
#